data_AF-A0A259MA60-F1
#
_entry.id   AF-A0A259MA60-F1
#
_cell.length_a   1.000
_cell.length_b   1.000
_cell.length_c   1.000
_cell.angle_alpha   90.00
_cell.angle_beta   90.00
_cell.angle_gamma   90.00
#
_symmetry.space_group_name_H-M   'P 1'
#
loop_
_entity.id
_entity.type
_entity.pdbx_description
1 polymer ?
#
loop_
_entity_poly.entity_id
_entity_poly.type
_entity_poly.pdbx_seq_one_letter_code
_entity_poly.pdbx_strand_id
1 'polypeptide(L)'
;MGSAVRFRLGAPFSIQPSSLSSALVRRPLRTLVKSSFERILALGAVRGRPRESGFSGYTVGTPEGPGTLATRSLRGNSPMDELSDTKIRNAKPADKEYTLADGQGLSVVVRPNGTRLWLYRYRFGGKRKNMSFGIFPGVGLKSAREKRHDAEKLLDQGQDPTAVREAQRKDDEKHKHTFRTVGEEWVTKKLERENKAKATIKRERWNLGQLNREIGDRPLCEIEPPDLLTAMRRVEARGRYYTVGRLRSTASRVFQFGIGASYCSSDPTRDLKHALTKAPKANPRPALTDPDDVGDLMRRIEVYDAKNGGLVRYALKLIALTMVRPGELRLAEWAEFDEANRAWLIPAEKMKMRDDHEVPLSRQALAILSKLRPLSGQCRYLFSYDDDVPMSDNTLNKALRIMGYDTGPGGEHCAHGFRSTASTLLNEEGAFDGDVVESQLAHSTEEKKRRRRDEVVRRQLGKGDKNKIRGIYNRAAYWAERVRLMQHWADRLDSLRDGRLTVSPSRSAA
;
A
#
# COMPACT_ATOMS: atom_id res chain seq x y z
N MET A 1 -18.12 -70.41 21.65
CA MET A 1 -17.69 -69.37 22.62
C MET A 1 -18.66 -68.21 22.49
N GLY A 2 -19.38 -67.88 23.56
CA GLY A 2 -20.28 -66.72 23.58
C GLY A 2 -20.33 -66.17 24.99
N SER A 3 -20.07 -64.87 25.14
CA SER A 3 -20.21 -64.14 26.40
C SER A 3 -21.05 -62.90 26.14
N ALA A 4 -22.27 -62.91 26.68
CA ALA A 4 -23.10 -61.72 26.76
C ALA A 4 -22.62 -60.82 27.91
N VAL A 5 -22.71 -59.50 27.74
CA VAL A 5 -22.63 -58.54 28.84
C VAL A 5 -23.81 -57.57 28.74
N ARG A 6 -24.45 -57.31 29.88
CA ARG A 6 -25.71 -56.55 30.00
C ARG A 6 -25.49 -55.05 30.11
N PHE A 7 -26.55 -54.31 29.77
CA PHE A 7 -26.76 -52.89 30.07
C PHE A 7 -26.64 -52.55 31.57
N ARG A 8 -26.24 -51.30 31.86
CA ARG A 8 -26.71 -50.54 33.02
C ARG A 8 -27.12 -49.12 32.59
N LEU A 9 -28.23 -48.64 33.14
CA LEU A 9 -28.79 -47.31 32.92
C LEU A 9 -28.19 -46.30 33.91
N GLY A 10 -28.07 -45.04 33.47
CA GLY A 10 -27.75 -43.88 34.30
C GLY A 10 -28.58 -42.67 33.84
N ALA A 11 -29.19 -41.95 34.78
CA ALA A 11 -30.22 -40.94 34.52
C ALA A 11 -29.66 -39.58 34.04
N PRO A 12 -30.47 -38.74 33.36
CA PRO A 12 -30.03 -37.46 32.80
C PRO A 12 -30.05 -36.32 33.82
N PHE A 13 -29.06 -35.41 33.72
CA PHE A 13 -29.09 -34.14 34.43
C PHE A 13 -29.84 -33.08 33.61
N SER A 14 -30.87 -32.48 34.22
CA SER A 14 -31.61 -31.33 33.70
C SER A 14 -31.14 -30.06 34.40
N ILE A 15 -30.94 -28.97 33.65
CA ILE A 15 -30.73 -27.63 34.20
C ILE A 15 -31.63 -26.66 33.43
N GLN A 16 -32.63 -26.10 34.12
CA GLN A 16 -33.43 -24.98 33.61
C GLN A 16 -32.78 -23.63 33.99
N PRO A 17 -33.01 -22.56 33.20
CA PRO A 17 -32.56 -21.22 33.53
C PRO A 17 -33.55 -20.52 34.47
N SER A 18 -33.05 -19.86 35.52
CA SER A 18 -33.83 -18.92 36.33
C SER A 18 -33.59 -17.48 35.90
N SER A 19 -34.68 -16.75 35.69
CA SER A 19 -34.69 -15.30 35.52
C SER A 19 -34.60 -14.60 36.88
N LEU A 20 -33.99 -13.42 36.92
CA LEU A 20 -34.42 -12.33 37.81
C LEU A 20 -33.98 -10.98 37.25
N SER A 21 -34.70 -9.92 37.64
CA SER A 21 -34.72 -8.63 36.94
C SER A 21 -34.07 -7.50 37.74
N SER A 22 -33.88 -6.37 37.04
CA SER A 22 -33.77 -5.00 37.57
C SER A 22 -32.71 -4.64 38.61
N ALA A 23 -31.78 -3.76 38.22
CA ALA A 23 -31.48 -2.54 38.97
C ALA A 23 -30.84 -1.47 38.06
N LEU A 24 -31.30 -0.21 38.19
CA LEU A 24 -30.58 0.98 37.71
C LEU A 24 -29.26 1.12 38.52
N VAL A 25 -28.22 1.80 38.03
CA VAL A 25 -28.00 3.25 38.30
C VAL A 25 -26.95 3.83 37.34
N ARG A 26 -27.09 5.13 37.01
CA ARG A 26 -26.21 5.92 36.13
C ARG A 26 -25.06 6.60 36.90
N ARG A 27 -24.08 7.11 36.12
CA ARG A 27 -23.12 8.23 36.39
C ARG A 27 -21.69 7.82 36.84
N PRO A 28 -20.67 8.72 36.72
CA PRO A 28 -20.24 9.34 35.45
C PRO A 28 -18.69 9.45 35.30
N LEU A 29 -18.24 9.94 34.14
CA LEU A 29 -16.89 10.51 33.95
C LEU A 29 -16.69 11.79 34.78
N ARG A 30 -15.51 11.98 35.41
CA ARG A 30 -14.74 13.26 35.38
C ARG A 30 -13.33 13.20 36.03
N THR A 31 -12.35 13.66 35.26
CA THR A 31 -11.15 14.47 35.63
C THR A 31 -10.29 14.14 36.86
N LEU A 32 -8.97 14.01 36.63
CA LEU A 32 -7.97 14.94 37.20
C LEU A 32 -6.66 14.95 36.38
N VAL A 33 -5.94 16.06 36.43
CA VAL A 33 -4.70 16.38 35.66
C VAL A 33 -3.70 17.03 36.64
N LYS A 34 -2.39 16.95 36.34
CA LYS A 34 -1.21 17.38 37.15
C LYS A 34 -0.88 16.37 38.27
N SER A 35 0.36 16.10 38.67
CA SER A 35 1.72 16.49 38.23
C SER A 35 2.66 15.26 38.37
N SER A 36 4.00 15.25 38.23
CA SER A 36 5.02 16.29 38.00
C SER A 36 6.26 15.73 37.26
N PHE A 37 7.25 16.60 37.02
CA PHE A 37 8.67 16.26 36.80
C PHE A 37 9.43 16.46 38.13
N GLU A 38 10.45 15.65 38.43
CA GLU A 38 11.76 16.03 39.03
C GLU A 38 12.66 14.81 39.41
N ARG A 39 13.92 14.86 38.97
CA ARG A 39 15.20 14.35 39.52
C ARG A 39 15.26 13.10 40.42
N ILE A 40 16.12 12.15 40.03
CA ILE A 40 17.06 11.44 40.94
C ILE A 40 18.45 11.37 40.28
N LEU A 41 19.49 11.71 41.06
CA LEU A 41 20.91 11.48 40.79
C LEU A 41 21.61 11.17 42.13
N ALA A 42 22.81 10.56 42.08
CA ALA A 42 23.64 10.15 43.23
C ALA A 42 23.11 8.93 44.04
N LEU A 43 23.95 8.04 44.59
CA LEU A 43 25.42 7.89 44.57
C LEU A 43 25.81 6.43 44.89
N GLY A 44 27.00 5.98 44.48
CA GLY A 44 27.55 4.69 44.89
C GLY A 44 29.00 4.51 44.40
N ALA A 45 29.97 4.56 45.32
CA ALA A 45 31.40 4.58 44.99
C ALA A 45 32.16 3.44 45.67
N VAL A 46 33.12 2.81 44.97
CA VAL A 46 34.17 1.95 45.55
C VAL A 46 35.52 2.18 44.83
N ARG A 47 36.62 1.97 45.56
CA ARG A 47 38.01 2.38 45.31
C ARG A 47 38.79 1.49 44.32
N GLY A 48 39.88 2.06 43.76
CA GLY A 48 40.99 1.31 43.14
C GLY A 48 42.23 2.15 42.81
N ARG A 49 43.31 2.00 43.60
CA ARG A 49 44.74 2.28 43.29
C ARG A 49 45.48 0.92 43.42
N PRO A 50 46.71 0.67 42.89
CA PRO A 50 47.84 1.58 42.64
C PRO A 50 48.32 1.49 41.15
N ARG A 51 49.57 1.74 40.69
CA ARG A 51 50.89 2.03 41.30
C ARG A 51 51.77 2.86 40.34
N GLU A 52 52.88 3.39 40.85
CA GLU A 52 53.94 4.06 40.09
C GLU A 52 55.00 3.09 39.54
N SER A 53 55.66 3.46 38.44
CA SER A 53 57.05 3.09 38.14
C SER A 53 57.67 4.15 37.23
N GLY A 54 58.75 4.79 37.68
CA GLY A 54 59.54 5.69 36.84
C GLY A 54 60.76 4.98 36.25
N PHE A 55 61.32 5.54 35.18
CA PHE A 55 62.69 5.25 34.77
C PHE A 55 63.36 6.52 34.24
N SER A 56 64.60 6.75 34.66
CA SER A 56 65.44 7.89 34.28
C SER A 56 66.62 7.38 33.47
N GLY A 57 67.06 8.17 32.48
CA GLY A 57 68.21 7.84 31.64
C GLY A 57 68.72 9.06 30.92
N TYR A 58 69.79 9.68 31.44
CA TYR A 58 70.52 10.76 30.78
C TYR A 58 71.54 10.20 29.79
N THR A 59 71.82 10.95 28.72
CA THR A 59 73.16 11.03 28.13
C THR A 59 73.31 12.37 27.42
N VAL A 60 74.50 12.96 27.51
CA VAL A 60 74.85 14.27 26.92
C VAL A 60 75.86 14.04 25.80
N GLY A 61 75.67 14.71 24.67
CA GLY A 61 76.61 14.75 23.55
C GLY A 61 76.28 15.90 22.60
N THR A 62 77.22 16.83 22.44
CA THR A 62 77.14 18.01 21.56
C THR A 62 77.96 17.77 20.27
N PRO A 63 78.27 18.77 19.41
CA PRO A 63 77.34 19.24 18.38
C PRO A 63 77.96 19.27 16.96
N GLU A 64 77.16 19.03 15.90
CA GLU A 64 77.59 19.30 14.52
C GLU A 64 76.52 20.00 13.66
N GLY A 65 76.95 21.03 12.93
CA GLY A 65 76.44 21.34 11.58
C GLY A 65 75.16 22.18 11.47
N PRO A 66 75.15 23.27 10.67
CA PRO A 66 74.00 24.18 10.59
C PRO A 66 72.91 23.69 9.62
N GLY A 67 71.85 23.08 10.17
CA GLY A 67 70.59 22.91 9.46
C GLY A 67 69.89 24.26 9.28
N THR A 68 69.78 24.75 8.04
CA THR A 68 69.25 26.07 7.69
C THR A 68 67.86 26.34 8.27
N LEU A 69 67.79 27.05 9.41
CA LEU A 69 66.60 27.75 9.84
C LEU A 69 66.29 28.82 8.80
N ALA A 70 65.37 28.52 7.89
CA ALA A 70 64.87 29.47 6.91
C ALA A 70 64.24 30.65 7.64
N THR A 71 65.01 31.73 7.75
CA THR A 71 64.59 33.00 8.32
C THR A 71 63.34 33.46 7.59
N ARG A 72 62.21 33.49 8.32
CA ARG A 72 60.94 34.00 7.81
C ARG A 72 61.11 35.48 7.55
N SER A 73 61.53 35.82 6.33
CA SER A 73 61.64 37.19 5.85
C SER A 73 60.34 37.93 6.15
N LEU A 74 60.41 38.84 7.12
CA LEU A 74 59.38 39.83 7.39
C LEU A 74 59.38 40.79 6.20
N ARG A 75 58.68 40.41 5.13
CA ARG A 75 58.38 41.35 4.05
C ARG A 75 57.61 42.52 4.65
N GLY A 76 58.04 43.73 4.28
CA GLY A 76 57.63 44.96 4.93
C GLY A 76 56.12 45.13 5.04
N ASN A 77 55.71 45.77 6.14
CA ASN A 77 54.34 46.09 6.47
C ASN A 77 53.78 47.15 5.51
N SER A 78 53.41 46.74 4.31
CA SER A 78 52.53 47.53 3.43
C SER A 78 51.08 47.26 3.84
N PRO A 79 50.20 48.26 3.95
CA PRO A 79 48.79 48.01 4.23
C PRO A 79 48.22 47.16 3.12
N MET A 80 47.86 45.90 3.42
CA MET A 80 47.10 45.08 2.49
C MET A 80 45.76 45.76 2.27
N ASP A 81 45.54 46.14 1.03
CA ASP A 81 44.42 46.96 0.58
C ASP A 81 43.12 46.14 0.69
N GLU A 82 42.53 46.09 1.89
CA GLU A 82 41.26 45.41 2.14
C GLU A 82 40.22 45.87 1.12
N LEU A 83 39.43 44.93 0.59
CA LEU A 83 38.35 45.29 -0.31
C LEU A 83 37.28 46.04 0.47
N SER A 84 36.67 47.03 -0.18
CA SER A 84 35.44 47.67 0.28
C SER A 84 34.30 47.31 -0.67
N ASP A 85 33.07 47.25 -0.15
CA ASP A 85 31.86 47.04 -0.96
C ASP A 85 31.78 48.04 -2.14
N THR A 86 32.26 49.27 -1.95
CA THR A 86 32.36 50.30 -3.01
C THR A 86 33.37 49.91 -4.09
N LYS A 87 34.58 49.44 -3.73
CA LYS A 87 35.58 48.94 -4.70
C LYS A 87 35.00 47.76 -5.52
N ILE A 88 34.22 46.87 -4.88
CA ILE A 88 33.60 45.71 -5.55
C ILE A 88 32.45 46.12 -6.49
N ARG A 89 31.59 47.08 -6.07
CA ARG A 89 30.50 47.61 -6.92
C ARG A 89 31.04 48.30 -8.17
N ASN A 90 32.11 49.08 -8.02
CA ASN A 90 32.72 49.86 -9.09
C ASN A 90 33.63 49.03 -10.02
N ALA A 91 33.88 47.76 -9.71
CA ALA A 91 34.62 46.84 -10.56
C ALA A 91 33.86 46.58 -11.88
N LYS A 92 34.40 47.09 -12.99
CA LYS A 92 33.83 46.95 -14.35
C LYS A 92 34.23 45.60 -14.97
N PRO A 93 33.37 44.99 -15.81
CA PRO A 93 33.78 43.83 -16.61
C PRO A 93 34.94 44.20 -17.56
N ALA A 94 35.78 43.22 -17.87
CA ALA A 94 36.86 43.33 -18.85
C ALA A 94 36.86 42.09 -19.77
N ASP A 95 37.57 42.13 -20.89
CA ASP A 95 37.58 41.06 -21.91
C ASP A 95 38.04 39.69 -21.37
N LYS A 96 38.79 39.68 -20.26
CA LYS A 96 39.26 38.49 -19.55
C LYS A 96 38.85 38.58 -18.09
N GLU A 97 38.61 37.42 -17.46
CA GLU A 97 38.34 37.41 -16.02
C GLU A 97 39.56 37.87 -15.22
N TYR A 98 39.32 38.66 -14.17
CA TYR A 98 40.36 39.16 -13.29
C TYR A 98 39.95 39.02 -11.82
N THR A 99 40.92 39.07 -10.92
CA THR A 99 40.71 38.82 -9.48
C THR A 99 41.08 40.06 -8.66
N LEU A 100 40.16 40.50 -7.81
CA LEU A 100 40.39 41.47 -6.74
C LEU A 100 40.64 40.71 -5.43
N ALA A 101 41.78 40.89 -4.78
CA ALA A 101 42.11 40.19 -3.53
C ALA A 101 41.58 40.92 -2.29
N ASP A 102 41.05 40.17 -1.32
CA ASP A 102 40.70 40.67 0.04
C ASP A 102 41.76 40.28 1.08
N GLY A 103 42.76 39.48 0.67
CA GLY A 103 43.75 38.87 1.56
C GLY A 103 43.33 37.50 2.09
N GLN A 104 44.27 36.82 2.76
CA GLN A 104 44.05 35.50 3.40
C GLN A 104 43.43 34.45 2.44
N GLY A 105 43.77 34.50 1.15
CA GLY A 105 43.24 33.60 0.12
C GLY A 105 41.83 33.93 -0.39
N LEU A 106 41.11 34.89 0.22
CA LEU A 106 39.81 35.36 -0.24
C LEU A 106 39.95 36.43 -1.34
N SER A 107 39.04 36.39 -2.30
CA SER A 107 39.02 37.29 -3.45
C SER A 107 37.67 37.35 -4.14
N VAL A 108 37.42 38.40 -4.92
CA VAL A 108 36.33 38.48 -5.90
C VAL A 108 36.90 38.23 -7.29
N VAL A 109 36.38 37.23 -8.00
CA VAL A 109 36.63 37.04 -9.44
C VAL A 109 35.56 37.81 -10.22
N VAL A 110 35.98 38.75 -11.05
CA VAL A 110 35.13 39.52 -11.96
C VAL A 110 35.21 38.88 -13.33
N ARG A 111 34.08 38.41 -13.85
CA ARG A 111 33.98 37.78 -15.17
C ARG A 111 33.61 38.80 -16.27
N PRO A 112 33.92 38.53 -17.55
CA PRO A 112 33.54 39.40 -18.67
C PRO A 112 32.04 39.69 -18.77
N ASN A 113 31.18 38.77 -18.29
CA ASN A 113 29.73 38.96 -18.21
C ASN A 113 29.26 39.81 -17.00
N GLY A 114 30.17 40.47 -16.28
CA GLY A 114 29.88 41.29 -15.09
C GLY A 114 29.53 40.52 -13.82
N THR A 115 29.57 39.18 -13.83
CA THR A 115 29.39 38.37 -12.62
C THR A 115 30.59 38.54 -11.69
N ARG A 116 30.33 38.86 -10.42
CA ARG A 116 31.34 39.01 -9.35
C ARG A 116 31.22 37.84 -8.37
N LEU A 117 32.15 36.89 -8.41
CA LEU A 117 32.10 35.65 -7.63
C LEU A 117 33.12 35.68 -6.48
N TRP A 118 32.67 35.48 -5.24
CA TRP A 118 33.58 35.25 -4.12
C TRP A 118 34.26 33.89 -4.25
N LEU A 119 35.60 33.90 -4.28
CA LEU A 119 36.44 32.74 -4.40
C LEU A 119 37.53 32.75 -3.30
N TYR A 120 37.49 31.72 -2.47
CA TYR A 120 38.51 31.40 -1.47
C TYR A 120 39.47 30.34 -2.03
N ARG A 121 40.77 30.63 -2.04
CA ARG A 121 41.83 29.73 -2.50
C ARG A 121 42.65 29.26 -1.30
N TYR A 122 42.71 27.96 -1.08
CA TYR A 122 43.36 27.33 0.07
C TYR A 122 44.23 26.12 -0.35
N ARG A 123 44.88 25.48 0.62
CA ARG A 123 45.62 24.23 0.43
C ARG A 123 45.12 23.18 1.42
N PHE A 124 45.01 21.95 0.95
CA PHE A 124 44.67 20.79 1.77
C PHE A 124 45.36 19.54 1.19
N GLY A 125 46.00 18.73 2.05
CA GLY A 125 46.75 17.55 1.61
C GLY A 125 47.79 17.85 0.52
N GLY A 126 48.55 18.94 0.66
CA GLY A 126 49.54 19.43 -0.31
C GLY A 126 48.97 20.04 -1.61
N LYS A 127 47.69 19.81 -1.93
CA LYS A 127 47.05 20.28 -3.18
C LYS A 127 46.40 21.66 -2.98
N ARG A 128 46.47 22.51 -4.01
CA ARG A 128 45.70 23.78 -4.05
C ARG A 128 44.24 23.46 -4.37
N LYS A 129 43.30 24.07 -3.65
CA LYS A 129 41.84 23.95 -3.86
C LYS A 129 41.18 25.33 -3.80
N ASN A 130 40.03 25.45 -4.45
CA ASN A 130 39.24 26.68 -4.50
C ASN A 130 37.80 26.39 -4.07
N MET A 131 37.19 27.27 -3.28
CA MET A 131 35.80 27.19 -2.81
C MET A 131 35.09 28.51 -3.09
N SER A 132 33.88 28.45 -3.68
CA SER A 132 33.10 29.66 -3.97
C SER A 132 32.06 29.94 -2.89
N PHE A 133 31.99 31.20 -2.42
CA PHE A 133 31.07 31.58 -1.33
C PHE A 133 29.76 32.22 -1.78
N GLY A 134 29.65 32.59 -3.06
CA GLY A 134 28.46 33.15 -3.69
C GLY A 134 28.77 34.34 -4.61
N ILE A 135 27.74 34.90 -5.23
CA ILE A 135 27.85 36.06 -6.13
C ILE A 135 27.59 37.35 -5.35
N PHE A 136 28.39 38.38 -5.56
CA PHE A 136 28.16 39.73 -5.04
C PHE A 136 27.15 40.48 -5.93
N PRO A 137 26.15 41.19 -5.38
CA PRO A 137 25.99 41.57 -3.97
C PRO A 137 25.20 40.59 -3.09
N GLY A 138 24.68 39.48 -3.64
CA GLY A 138 23.91 38.48 -2.87
C GLY A 138 24.68 37.84 -1.71
N VAL A 139 26.01 37.88 -1.75
CA VAL A 139 26.89 37.73 -0.60
C VAL A 139 27.76 38.98 -0.50
N GLY A 140 27.55 39.79 0.53
CA GLY A 140 28.37 40.98 0.82
C GLY A 140 29.73 40.63 1.44
N LEU A 141 30.65 41.60 1.47
CA LEU A 141 32.02 41.42 1.98
C LEU A 141 32.09 40.78 3.37
N LYS A 142 31.30 41.28 4.34
CA LYS A 142 31.26 40.75 5.71
C LYS A 142 30.94 39.25 5.74
N SER A 143 29.89 38.83 5.03
CA SER A 143 29.49 37.41 4.95
C SER A 143 30.52 36.55 4.21
N ALA A 144 31.25 37.11 3.24
CA ALA A 144 32.34 36.40 2.58
C ALA A 144 33.54 36.17 3.53
N ARG A 145 33.87 37.16 4.38
CA ARG A 145 34.91 37.02 5.43
C ARG A 145 34.50 36.04 6.53
N GLU A 146 33.24 36.06 6.96
CA GLU A 146 32.69 35.08 7.91
C GLU A 146 32.80 33.65 7.36
N LYS A 147 32.35 33.41 6.12
CA LYS A 147 32.47 32.11 5.44
C LYS A 147 33.93 31.66 5.23
N ARG A 148 34.86 32.60 5.03
CA ARG A 148 36.30 32.31 4.99
C ARG A 148 36.79 31.79 6.34
N HIS A 149 36.44 32.48 7.41
CA HIS A 149 36.82 32.12 8.77
C HIS A 149 36.24 30.76 9.21
N ASP A 150 35.00 30.44 8.81
CA ASP A 150 34.42 29.12 9.08
C ASP A 150 35.10 28.00 8.26
N ALA A 151 35.54 28.30 7.02
CA ALA A 151 36.36 27.37 6.23
C ALA A 151 37.78 27.21 6.81
N GLU A 152 38.36 28.25 7.41
CA GLU A 152 39.64 28.19 8.14
C GLU A 152 39.54 27.25 9.35
N LYS A 153 38.49 27.38 10.19
CA LYS A 153 38.26 26.47 11.33
C LYS A 153 38.20 24.99 10.92
N LEU A 154 37.60 24.68 9.78
CA LEU A 154 37.55 23.31 9.25
C LEU A 154 38.94 22.80 8.82
N LEU A 155 39.77 23.68 8.23
CA LEU A 155 41.15 23.35 7.88
C LEU A 155 42.03 23.13 9.11
N ASP A 156 41.85 23.94 10.16
CA ASP A 156 42.54 23.79 11.45
C ASP A 156 42.16 22.46 12.15
N GLN A 157 40.93 21.97 11.93
CA GLN A 157 40.46 20.65 12.36
C GLN A 157 40.91 19.50 11.44
N GLY A 158 41.73 19.76 10.41
CA GLY A 158 42.19 18.75 9.47
C GLY A 158 41.13 18.26 8.47
N GLN A 159 40.05 19.00 8.27
CA GLN A 159 38.97 18.69 7.33
C GLN A 159 39.05 19.56 6.07
N ASP A 160 38.55 19.05 4.94
CA ASP A 160 38.47 19.81 3.68
C ASP A 160 37.11 20.53 3.58
N PRO A 161 37.06 21.88 3.61
CA PRO A 161 35.79 22.63 3.60
C PRO A 161 34.90 22.34 2.39
N THR A 162 35.49 22.02 1.23
CA THR A 162 34.72 21.65 0.03
C THR A 162 34.10 20.27 0.20
N ALA A 163 34.82 19.30 0.77
CA ALA A 163 34.30 17.96 1.02
C ALA A 163 33.20 17.97 2.09
N VAL A 164 33.35 18.76 3.16
CA VAL A 164 32.32 18.96 4.19
C VAL A 164 31.05 19.55 3.57
N ARG A 165 31.17 20.58 2.72
CA ARG A 165 30.01 21.16 2.02
C ARG A 165 29.35 20.20 1.03
N GLU A 166 30.12 19.38 0.33
CA GLU A 166 29.56 18.35 -0.55
C GLU A 166 28.88 17.21 0.23
N ALA A 167 29.41 16.84 1.40
CA ALA A 167 28.79 15.89 2.31
C ALA A 167 27.46 16.42 2.83
N GLN A 168 27.42 17.66 3.34
CA GLN A 168 26.17 18.31 3.77
C GLN A 168 25.15 18.37 2.64
N ARG A 169 25.53 18.82 1.43
CA ARG A 169 24.62 18.84 0.28
C ARG A 169 24.06 17.45 -0.04
N LYS A 170 24.89 16.40 0.00
CA LYS A 170 24.42 15.02 -0.21
C LYS A 170 23.47 14.59 0.89
N ASP A 171 23.73 14.95 2.13
CA ASP A 171 22.87 14.66 3.27
C ASP A 171 21.52 15.38 3.20
N ASP A 172 21.52 16.66 2.83
CA ASP A 172 20.31 17.45 2.56
C ASP A 172 19.46 16.81 1.45
N GLU A 173 20.09 16.30 0.37
CA GLU A 173 19.37 15.58 -0.71
C GLU A 173 18.80 14.24 -0.22
N LYS A 174 19.54 13.44 0.55
CA LYS A 174 19.01 12.19 1.15
C LYS A 174 17.74 12.45 1.96
N HIS A 175 17.74 13.51 2.78
CA HIS A 175 16.62 13.88 3.64
C HIS A 175 15.38 14.39 2.88
N LYS A 176 15.47 14.67 1.57
CA LYS A 176 14.30 14.87 0.71
C LYS A 176 13.65 13.55 0.27
N HIS A 177 14.43 12.47 0.22
CA HIS A 177 14.04 11.16 -0.31
C HIS A 177 13.81 10.14 0.81
N THR A 178 12.92 10.48 1.74
CA THR A 178 12.51 9.61 2.85
C THR A 178 11.46 8.58 2.41
N PHE A 179 11.26 7.52 3.21
CA PHE A 179 10.27 6.49 2.90
C PHE A 179 8.85 7.04 2.74
N ARG A 180 8.49 8.06 3.53
CA ARG A 180 7.21 8.76 3.46
C ARG A 180 7.08 9.54 2.16
N THR A 181 8.07 10.35 1.79
CA THR A 181 7.98 11.21 0.59
C THR A 181 8.01 10.38 -0.69
N VAL A 182 8.92 9.43 -0.79
CA VAL A 182 9.02 8.53 -1.96
C VAL A 182 7.82 7.57 -2.04
N GLY A 183 7.27 7.14 -0.89
CA GLY A 183 6.03 6.36 -0.84
C GLY A 183 4.81 7.12 -1.38
N GLU A 184 4.68 8.40 -1.01
CA GLU A 184 3.61 9.28 -1.51
C GLU A 184 3.78 9.60 -3.01
N GLU A 185 5.03 9.85 -3.44
CA GLU A 185 5.36 10.05 -4.84
C GLU A 185 5.03 8.81 -5.68
N TRP A 186 5.37 7.60 -5.19
CA TRP A 186 5.02 6.35 -5.83
C TRP A 186 3.49 6.18 -5.96
N VAL A 187 2.71 6.46 -4.91
CA VAL A 187 1.24 6.39 -4.99
C VAL A 187 0.71 7.36 -6.06
N THR A 188 1.18 8.60 -6.05
CA THR A 188 0.75 9.65 -6.98
C THR A 188 1.13 9.29 -8.43
N LYS A 189 2.41 8.98 -8.68
CA LYS A 189 2.96 8.77 -10.03
C LYS A 189 2.63 7.39 -10.62
N LYS A 190 2.35 6.36 -9.81
CA LYS A 190 2.12 4.97 -10.27
C LYS A 190 0.77 4.37 -9.93
N LEU A 191 0.07 4.82 -8.90
CA LEU A 191 -1.28 4.31 -8.60
C LEU A 191 -2.37 5.24 -9.12
N GLU A 192 -2.23 6.55 -8.89
CA GLU A 192 -3.23 7.53 -9.31
C GLU A 192 -3.13 7.82 -10.82
N ARG A 193 -1.94 8.18 -11.34
CA ARG A 193 -1.75 8.42 -12.80
C ARG A 193 -1.99 7.19 -13.69
N GLU A 194 -1.83 5.96 -13.18
CA GLU A 194 -2.17 4.74 -13.92
C GLU A 194 -3.62 4.28 -13.70
N ASN A 195 -4.47 5.15 -13.14
CA ASN A 195 -5.89 4.91 -12.85
C ASN A 195 -6.14 3.56 -12.17
N LYS A 196 -5.37 3.24 -11.11
CA LYS A 196 -5.66 2.05 -10.28
C LYS A 196 -6.95 2.28 -9.48
N ALA A 197 -7.67 1.21 -9.18
CA ALA A 197 -8.94 1.31 -8.46
C ALA A 197 -8.78 2.05 -7.11
N LYS A 198 -9.72 2.96 -6.78
CA LYS A 198 -9.69 3.79 -5.55
C LYS A 198 -9.47 2.96 -4.28
N ALA A 199 -10.07 1.77 -4.19
CA ALA A 199 -9.87 0.83 -3.07
C ALA A 199 -8.44 0.28 -2.97
N THR A 200 -7.73 0.11 -4.10
CA THR A 200 -6.31 -0.26 -4.11
C THR A 200 -5.45 0.89 -3.62
N ILE A 201 -5.66 2.12 -4.11
CA ILE A 201 -4.93 3.31 -3.66
C ILE A 201 -5.10 3.50 -2.14
N LYS A 202 -6.35 3.46 -1.63
CA LYS A 202 -6.64 3.56 -0.19
C LYS A 202 -5.92 2.48 0.64
N ARG A 203 -5.82 1.24 0.13
CA ARG A 203 -5.12 0.14 0.80
C ARG A 203 -3.61 0.35 0.83
N GLU A 204 -2.99 0.76 -0.28
CA GLU A 204 -1.54 1.00 -0.30
C GLU A 204 -1.19 2.24 0.57
N ARG A 205 -1.99 3.32 0.53
CA ARG A 205 -1.86 4.47 1.47
C ARG A 205 -1.97 4.04 2.93
N TRP A 206 -2.89 3.14 3.27
CA TRP A 206 -2.98 2.56 4.63
C TRP A 206 -1.73 1.76 5.01
N ASN A 207 -1.21 0.93 4.10
CA ASN A 207 0.01 0.15 4.32
C ASN A 207 1.23 1.06 4.56
N LEU A 208 1.39 2.12 3.75
CA LEU A 208 2.40 3.16 3.98
C LEU A 208 2.22 3.80 5.36
N GLY A 209 0.99 4.16 5.74
CA GLY A 209 0.70 4.69 7.07
C GLY A 209 0.99 3.75 8.25
N GLN A 210 1.17 2.45 8.03
CA GLN A 210 1.70 1.53 9.06
C GLN A 210 3.24 1.59 9.13
N LEU A 211 3.92 1.56 7.97
CA LEU A 211 5.38 1.59 7.84
C LEU A 211 5.97 2.94 8.27
N ASN A 212 5.30 4.04 7.90
CA ASN A 212 5.69 5.42 8.18
C ASN A 212 5.78 5.76 9.68
N ARG A 213 5.36 4.86 10.57
CA ARG A 213 5.45 5.02 12.03
C ARG A 213 6.85 4.75 12.58
N GLU A 214 7.64 3.93 11.88
CA GLU A 214 8.99 3.53 12.33
C GLU A 214 10.06 4.01 11.34
N ILE A 215 9.79 3.93 10.03
CA ILE A 215 10.78 4.23 8.97
C ILE A 215 10.41 5.43 8.10
N GLY A 216 9.29 6.11 8.36
CA GLY A 216 8.71 7.10 7.46
C GLY A 216 9.64 8.26 7.13
N ASP A 217 10.31 8.80 8.14
CA ASP A 217 11.12 10.01 8.01
C ASP A 217 12.61 9.73 7.79
N ARG A 218 12.98 8.45 7.59
CA ARG A 218 14.36 8.04 7.27
C ARG A 218 14.61 8.07 5.76
N PRO A 219 15.80 8.50 5.30
CA PRO A 219 16.22 8.40 3.91
C PRO A 219 16.16 6.96 3.38
N LEU A 220 15.73 6.79 2.13
CA LEU A 220 15.61 5.47 1.49
C LEU A 220 16.94 4.69 1.47
N CYS A 221 18.06 5.40 1.27
CA CYS A 221 19.40 4.81 1.21
C CYS A 221 19.99 4.41 2.57
N GLU A 222 19.27 4.61 3.67
CA GLU A 222 19.71 4.34 5.05
C GLU A 222 18.76 3.40 5.80
N ILE A 223 17.77 2.81 5.11
CA ILE A 223 16.85 1.83 5.70
C ILE A 223 17.36 0.43 5.37
N GLU A 224 17.67 -0.33 6.41
CA GLU A 224 18.22 -1.68 6.31
C GLU A 224 17.14 -2.74 6.63
N PRO A 225 17.37 -4.04 6.30
CA PRO A 225 16.43 -5.10 6.60
C PRO A 225 15.96 -5.17 8.08
N PRO A 226 16.79 -4.93 9.11
CA PRO A 226 16.35 -4.94 10.52
C PRO A 226 15.30 -3.88 10.86
N ASP A 227 15.34 -2.72 10.19
CA ASP A 227 14.41 -1.61 10.41
C ASP A 227 13.00 -1.97 9.93
N LEU A 228 12.94 -2.52 8.71
CA LEU A 228 11.73 -3.07 8.12
C LEU A 228 11.19 -4.26 8.91
N LEU A 229 12.06 -5.14 9.40
CA LEU A 229 11.67 -6.27 10.25
C LEU A 229 11.04 -5.78 11.55
N THR A 230 11.59 -4.74 12.18
CA THR A 230 11.03 -4.11 13.39
C THR A 230 9.63 -3.55 13.13
N ALA A 231 9.45 -2.80 12.04
CA ALA A 231 8.15 -2.27 11.64
C ALA A 231 7.10 -3.36 11.35
N MET A 232 7.52 -4.46 10.72
CA MET A 232 6.65 -5.59 10.40
C MET A 232 6.31 -6.45 11.62
N ARG A 233 7.27 -6.72 12.52
CA ARG A 233 7.07 -7.49 13.75
C ARG A 233 6.02 -6.87 14.67
N ARG A 234 5.92 -5.53 14.72
CA ARG A 234 4.86 -4.82 15.46
C ARG A 234 3.44 -5.20 14.97
N VAL A 235 3.28 -5.56 13.69
CA VAL A 235 2.00 -5.99 13.10
C VAL A 235 1.82 -7.51 13.20
N GLU A 236 2.92 -8.26 13.08
CA GLU A 236 2.99 -9.71 13.28
C GLU A 236 2.57 -10.13 14.69
N ALA A 237 3.05 -9.43 15.72
CA ALA A 237 2.71 -9.66 17.14
C ALA A 237 1.21 -9.52 17.47
N ARG A 238 0.39 -9.04 16.52
CA ARG A 238 -1.07 -9.00 16.61
C ARG A 238 -1.76 -10.13 15.83
N GLY A 239 -1.02 -11.17 15.42
CA GLY A 239 -1.49 -12.28 14.60
C GLY A 239 -1.79 -11.93 13.13
N ARG A 240 -1.40 -10.74 12.64
CA ARG A 240 -1.85 -10.21 11.34
C ARG A 240 -0.92 -10.58 10.17
N TYR A 241 -0.55 -11.85 10.04
CA TYR A 241 0.42 -12.36 9.05
C TYR A 241 0.11 -11.96 7.59
N TYR A 242 -1.17 -11.95 7.20
CA TYR A 242 -1.61 -11.47 5.88
C TYR A 242 -1.31 -9.99 5.64
N THR A 243 -1.41 -9.17 6.68
CA THR A 243 -1.09 -7.75 6.60
C THR A 243 0.42 -7.56 6.50
N VAL A 244 1.20 -8.30 7.30
CA VAL A 244 2.68 -8.31 7.24
C VAL A 244 3.19 -8.60 5.83
N GLY A 245 2.69 -9.64 5.17
CA GLY A 245 3.04 -9.96 3.78
C GLY A 245 2.69 -8.85 2.79
N ARG A 246 1.59 -8.11 3.02
CA ARG A 246 1.24 -6.92 2.23
C ARG A 246 2.15 -5.73 2.52
N LEU A 247 2.51 -5.47 3.77
CA LEU A 247 3.44 -4.40 4.12
C LEU A 247 4.80 -4.61 3.47
N ARG A 248 5.35 -5.83 3.51
CA ARG A 248 6.57 -6.19 2.79
C ARG A 248 6.44 -5.93 1.28
N SER A 249 5.31 -6.31 0.69
CA SER A 249 5.06 -6.06 -0.74
C SER A 249 4.85 -4.58 -1.10
N THR A 250 4.30 -3.76 -0.20
CA THR A 250 4.19 -2.31 -0.41
C THR A 250 5.57 -1.66 -0.29
N ALA A 251 6.34 -1.98 0.75
CA ALA A 251 7.71 -1.50 0.94
C ALA A 251 8.60 -1.82 -0.28
N SER A 252 8.57 -3.07 -0.76
CA SER A 252 9.35 -3.52 -1.93
C SER A 252 9.08 -2.66 -3.18
N ARG A 253 7.81 -2.26 -3.40
CA ARG A 253 7.45 -1.37 -4.52
C ARG A 253 7.95 0.06 -4.35
N VAL A 254 7.97 0.58 -3.12
CA VAL A 254 8.55 1.91 -2.81
C VAL A 254 10.06 1.90 -3.06
N PHE A 255 10.78 0.87 -2.58
CA PHE A 255 12.21 0.73 -2.85
C PHE A 255 12.50 0.54 -4.34
N GLN A 256 11.75 -0.32 -5.05
CA GLN A 256 11.93 -0.50 -6.51
C GLN A 256 11.64 0.79 -7.31
N PHE A 257 10.67 1.59 -6.87
CA PHE A 257 10.44 2.92 -7.43
C PHE A 257 11.61 3.87 -7.14
N GLY A 258 12.12 3.87 -5.89
CA GLY A 258 13.29 4.64 -5.48
C GLY A 258 14.58 4.27 -6.24
N ILE A 259 14.83 2.98 -6.49
CA ILE A 259 15.95 2.50 -7.33
C ILE A 259 15.81 3.06 -8.75
N GLY A 260 14.61 3.00 -9.34
CA GLY A 260 14.34 3.56 -10.67
C GLY A 260 14.47 5.08 -10.76
N ALA A 261 14.45 5.77 -9.63
CA ALA A 261 14.67 7.22 -9.51
C ALA A 261 16.07 7.58 -8.94
N SER A 262 16.95 6.59 -8.74
CA SER A 262 18.29 6.74 -8.14
C SER A 262 18.31 7.27 -6.68
N TYR A 263 17.22 7.09 -5.92
CA TYR A 263 17.12 7.47 -4.51
C TYR A 263 17.73 6.43 -3.55
N CYS A 264 17.88 5.18 -4.00
CA CYS A 264 18.61 4.13 -3.30
C CYS A 264 19.18 3.11 -4.30
N SER A 265 20.11 2.26 -3.84
CA SER A 265 20.79 1.25 -4.65
C SER A 265 20.18 -0.16 -4.54
N SER A 266 19.39 -0.45 -3.51
CA SER A 266 18.89 -1.79 -3.18
C SER A 266 17.43 -1.78 -2.68
N ASP A 267 16.82 -2.98 -2.67
CA ASP A 267 15.53 -3.24 -2.06
C ASP A 267 15.75 -4.18 -0.85
N PRO A 268 15.84 -3.64 0.38
CA PRO A 268 16.10 -4.41 1.61
C PRO A 268 14.95 -5.36 2.02
N THR A 269 13.86 -5.42 1.27
CA THR A 269 12.73 -6.34 1.58
C THR A 269 12.89 -7.75 1.01
N ARG A 270 13.94 -7.98 0.19
CA ARG A 270 14.20 -9.25 -0.52
C ARG A 270 14.38 -10.40 0.46
N ASP A 271 15.26 -10.22 1.46
CA ASP A 271 15.70 -11.27 2.38
C ASP A 271 14.71 -11.50 3.54
N LEU A 272 13.79 -10.56 3.76
CA LEU A 272 12.78 -10.63 4.82
C LEU A 272 11.74 -11.75 4.64
N LYS A 273 11.71 -12.43 3.49
CA LYS A 273 10.73 -13.49 3.20
C LYS A 273 10.80 -14.66 4.21
N HIS A 274 12.00 -14.99 4.69
CA HIS A 274 12.22 -16.09 5.64
C HIS A 274 12.33 -15.62 7.10
N ALA A 275 12.49 -14.32 7.34
CA ALA A 275 12.52 -13.72 8.68
C ALA A 275 11.13 -13.42 9.27
N LEU A 276 10.07 -13.57 8.46
CA LEU A 276 8.68 -13.29 8.81
C LEU A 276 7.86 -14.58 8.80
N THR A 277 6.92 -14.68 9.72
CA THR A 277 6.00 -15.81 9.86
C THR A 277 5.10 -15.88 8.62
N LYS A 278 5.16 -17.03 7.95
CA LYS A 278 4.30 -17.31 6.78
C LYS A 278 2.83 -17.26 7.20
N ALA A 279 2.03 -16.49 6.47
CA ALA A 279 0.59 -16.48 6.69
C ALA A 279 0.01 -17.90 6.51
N PRO A 280 -0.90 -18.35 7.40
CA PRO A 280 -1.66 -19.60 7.21
C PRO A 280 -2.32 -19.62 5.83
N LYS A 281 -2.58 -20.80 5.25
CA LYS A 281 -3.34 -20.88 3.98
C LYS A 281 -4.67 -20.11 4.12
N ALA A 282 -5.08 -19.43 3.06
CA ALA A 282 -6.33 -18.69 3.08
C ALA A 282 -7.47 -19.70 3.10
N ASN A 283 -8.34 -19.64 4.11
CA ASN A 283 -9.60 -20.35 4.05
C ASN A 283 -10.37 -19.86 2.80
N PRO A 284 -10.95 -20.77 2.00
CA PRO A 284 -11.94 -20.40 1.00
C PRO A 284 -13.03 -19.53 1.65
N ARG A 285 -13.68 -18.70 0.83
CA ARG A 285 -14.86 -17.97 1.30
C ARG A 285 -15.98 -18.98 1.54
N PRO A 286 -16.69 -18.91 2.69
CA PRO A 286 -17.70 -19.89 3.02
C PRO A 286 -18.86 -19.82 2.04
N ALA A 287 -19.34 -20.99 1.64
CA ALA A 287 -20.39 -21.19 0.67
C ALA A 287 -21.08 -22.53 0.97
N LEU A 288 -22.40 -22.55 0.81
CA LEU A 288 -23.18 -23.78 0.92
C LEU A 288 -23.10 -24.49 -0.42
N THR A 289 -22.83 -25.79 -0.41
CA THR A 289 -22.82 -26.64 -1.61
C THR A 289 -23.79 -27.80 -1.51
N ASP A 290 -24.41 -28.01 -0.34
CA ASP A 290 -25.52 -28.94 -0.20
C ASP A 290 -26.83 -28.30 -0.74
N PRO A 291 -27.61 -29.01 -1.57
CA PRO A 291 -28.87 -28.48 -2.12
C PRO A 291 -29.94 -28.11 -1.07
N ASP A 292 -30.07 -28.88 0.01
CA ASP A 292 -31.11 -28.68 1.03
C ASP A 292 -30.77 -27.49 1.92
N ASP A 293 -29.49 -27.31 2.28
CA ASP A 293 -28.97 -26.12 2.96
C ASP A 293 -29.20 -24.85 2.12
N VAL A 294 -28.99 -24.92 0.81
CA VAL A 294 -29.27 -23.82 -0.12
C VAL A 294 -30.77 -23.53 -0.19
N GLY A 295 -31.61 -24.56 -0.20
CA GLY A 295 -33.06 -24.42 -0.09
C GLY A 295 -33.48 -23.69 1.19
N ASP A 296 -32.86 -24.02 2.33
CA ASP A 296 -33.13 -23.36 3.61
C ASP A 296 -32.70 -21.90 3.61
N LEU A 297 -31.51 -21.59 3.09
CA LEU A 297 -31.05 -20.22 2.88
C LEU A 297 -32.05 -19.41 2.04
N MET A 298 -32.55 -19.97 0.94
CA MET A 298 -33.53 -19.29 0.10
C MET A 298 -34.88 -19.08 0.80
N ARG A 299 -35.33 -20.02 1.64
CA ARG A 299 -36.52 -19.84 2.51
C ARG A 299 -36.32 -18.73 3.54
N ARG A 300 -35.18 -18.69 4.22
CA ARG A 300 -34.84 -17.61 5.19
C ARG A 300 -34.78 -16.25 4.51
N ILE A 301 -34.23 -16.16 3.30
CA ILE A 301 -34.19 -14.92 2.51
C ILE A 301 -35.60 -14.45 2.12
N GLU A 302 -36.53 -15.35 1.81
CA GLU A 302 -37.91 -14.99 1.43
C GLU A 302 -38.62 -14.21 2.55
N VAL A 303 -38.52 -14.73 3.77
CA VAL A 303 -39.14 -14.14 4.98
C VAL A 303 -38.27 -13.07 5.67
N TYR A 304 -37.05 -12.82 5.19
CA TYR A 304 -36.18 -11.81 5.78
C TYR A 304 -36.73 -10.40 5.60
N ASP A 305 -37.34 -9.86 6.65
CA ASP A 305 -37.78 -8.48 6.71
C ASP A 305 -36.96 -7.69 7.74
N ALA A 306 -35.97 -6.95 7.23
CA ALA A 306 -35.30 -5.92 8.02
C ALA A 306 -36.21 -4.70 8.13
N LYS A 307 -36.05 -3.89 9.19
CA LYS A 307 -36.80 -2.65 9.49
C LYS A 307 -36.84 -1.57 8.38
N ASN A 308 -36.24 -1.82 7.21
CA ASN A 308 -35.98 -0.88 6.14
C ASN A 308 -36.55 -1.38 4.78
N GLY A 309 -37.79 -1.87 4.74
CA GLY A 309 -38.57 -1.98 3.50
C GLY A 309 -38.04 -2.94 2.43
N GLY A 310 -37.54 -4.12 2.79
CA GLY A 310 -37.25 -5.20 1.83
C GLY A 310 -36.05 -5.04 0.88
N LEU A 311 -35.42 -3.86 0.77
CA LEU A 311 -34.26 -3.60 -0.11
C LEU A 311 -33.11 -4.62 0.07
N VAL A 312 -32.80 -4.97 1.32
CA VAL A 312 -31.74 -5.95 1.64
C VAL A 312 -32.13 -7.38 1.21
N ARG A 313 -33.41 -7.76 1.35
CA ARG A 313 -33.94 -9.05 0.88
C ARG A 313 -33.82 -9.16 -0.64
N TYR A 314 -34.22 -8.13 -1.37
CA TYR A 314 -34.11 -8.13 -2.83
C TYR A 314 -32.65 -8.17 -3.30
N ALA A 315 -31.71 -7.55 -2.58
CA ALA A 315 -30.28 -7.69 -2.85
C ALA A 315 -29.77 -9.13 -2.62
N LEU A 316 -30.21 -9.80 -1.56
CA LEU A 316 -29.88 -11.22 -1.30
C LEU A 316 -30.44 -12.14 -2.39
N LYS A 317 -31.67 -11.90 -2.86
CA LYS A 317 -32.24 -12.67 -3.98
C LYS A 317 -31.50 -12.40 -5.30
N LEU A 318 -31.22 -11.14 -5.63
CA LEU A 318 -30.53 -10.79 -6.87
C LEU A 318 -29.09 -11.29 -6.90
N ILE A 319 -28.33 -11.30 -5.78
CA ILE A 319 -26.98 -11.88 -5.79
C ILE A 319 -27.01 -13.41 -6.00
N ALA A 320 -28.00 -14.09 -5.42
CA ALA A 320 -28.20 -15.52 -5.63
C ALA A 320 -28.53 -15.83 -7.10
N LEU A 321 -29.46 -15.07 -7.70
CA LEU A 321 -29.90 -15.26 -9.08
C LEU A 321 -28.84 -14.87 -10.12
N THR A 322 -28.19 -13.71 -9.96
CA THR A 322 -27.32 -13.13 -11.01
C THR A 322 -25.87 -13.64 -10.96
N MET A 323 -25.46 -14.26 -9.84
CA MET A 323 -24.08 -14.73 -9.59
C MET A 323 -23.00 -13.62 -9.66
N VAL A 324 -23.36 -12.33 -9.60
CA VAL A 324 -22.39 -11.24 -9.62
C VAL A 324 -21.65 -11.10 -8.29
N ARG A 325 -20.55 -10.35 -8.25
CA ARG A 325 -19.80 -10.11 -6.99
C ARG A 325 -20.59 -9.14 -6.10
N PRO A 326 -20.52 -9.26 -4.75
CA PRO A 326 -21.21 -8.33 -3.85
C PRO A 326 -20.88 -6.85 -4.12
N GLY A 327 -19.62 -6.57 -4.50
CA GLY A 327 -19.14 -5.24 -4.86
C GLY A 327 -19.71 -4.69 -6.18
N GLU A 328 -20.08 -5.57 -7.11
CA GLU A 328 -20.75 -5.22 -8.37
C GLU A 328 -22.22 -4.92 -8.08
N LEU A 329 -22.95 -5.83 -7.41
CA LEU A 329 -24.37 -5.64 -7.07
C LEU A 329 -24.64 -4.39 -6.25
N ARG A 330 -23.85 -4.11 -5.20
CA ARG A 330 -24.07 -2.93 -4.36
C ARG A 330 -23.82 -1.60 -5.07
N LEU A 331 -23.12 -1.62 -6.22
CA LEU A 331 -22.81 -0.47 -7.06
C LEU A 331 -23.61 -0.48 -8.37
N ALA A 332 -24.60 -1.37 -8.49
CA ALA A 332 -25.47 -1.45 -9.65
C ALA A 332 -26.29 -0.17 -9.77
N GLU A 333 -26.36 0.41 -10.97
CA GLU A 333 -27.12 1.62 -11.27
C GLU A 333 -28.31 1.28 -12.17
N TRP A 334 -29.45 1.96 -12.01
CA TRP A 334 -30.64 1.65 -12.82
C TRP A 334 -30.41 1.79 -14.33
N ALA A 335 -29.51 2.69 -14.74
CA ALA A 335 -29.11 2.89 -16.13
C ALA A 335 -28.30 1.73 -16.74
N GLU A 336 -27.87 0.75 -15.94
CA GLU A 336 -27.15 -0.45 -16.42
C GLU A 336 -28.08 -1.59 -16.85
N PHE A 337 -29.38 -1.50 -16.52
CA PHE A 337 -30.36 -2.55 -16.76
C PHE A 337 -31.20 -2.27 -18.01
N ASP A 338 -31.00 -3.08 -19.05
CA ASP A 338 -31.90 -3.17 -20.18
C ASP A 338 -32.96 -4.25 -19.87
N GLU A 339 -34.04 -3.82 -19.22
CA GLU A 339 -35.15 -4.70 -18.85
C GLU A 339 -35.89 -5.27 -20.08
N ALA A 340 -35.82 -4.62 -21.24
CA ALA A 340 -36.44 -5.05 -22.48
C ALA A 340 -35.67 -6.21 -23.13
N ASN A 341 -34.35 -6.08 -23.27
CA ASN A 341 -33.46 -7.14 -23.75
C ASN A 341 -33.05 -8.14 -22.66
N ARG A 342 -33.52 -7.94 -21.42
CA ARG A 342 -33.25 -8.77 -20.24
C ARG A 342 -31.76 -8.91 -19.95
N ALA A 343 -31.04 -7.80 -20.03
CA ALA A 343 -29.60 -7.73 -19.83
C ALA A 343 -29.23 -6.69 -18.76
N TRP A 344 -28.21 -6.99 -17.97
CA TRP A 344 -27.54 -6.00 -17.11
C TRP A 344 -26.09 -5.86 -17.55
N LEU A 345 -25.72 -4.68 -18.04
CA LEU A 345 -24.37 -4.38 -18.50
C LEU A 345 -23.54 -3.77 -17.39
N ILE A 346 -22.60 -4.53 -16.82
CA ILE A 346 -21.66 -4.04 -15.81
C ILE A 346 -20.42 -3.46 -16.51
N PRO A 347 -20.14 -2.13 -16.41
CA PRO A 347 -19.02 -1.52 -17.11
C PRO A 347 -17.65 -2.00 -16.62
N ALA A 348 -16.68 -2.04 -17.53
CA ALA A 348 -15.29 -2.42 -17.29
C ALA A 348 -14.65 -1.72 -16.06
N GLU A 349 -15.05 -0.49 -15.76
CA GLU A 349 -14.57 0.28 -14.60
C GLU A 349 -14.98 -0.31 -13.24
N LYS A 350 -16.17 -0.93 -13.17
CA LYS A 350 -16.68 -1.64 -12.00
C LYS A 350 -16.16 -3.08 -11.94
N MET A 351 -15.79 -3.65 -13.09
CA MET A 351 -15.32 -5.03 -13.21
C MET A 351 -13.86 -5.22 -12.76
N LYS A 352 -13.62 -6.25 -11.95
CA LYS A 352 -12.27 -6.62 -11.47
C LYS A 352 -11.27 -6.87 -12.61
N MET A 353 -11.73 -7.37 -13.75
CA MET A 353 -10.90 -7.75 -14.90
C MET A 353 -10.73 -6.66 -15.96
N ARG A 354 -11.43 -5.51 -15.83
CA ARG A 354 -11.45 -4.41 -16.81
C ARG A 354 -11.94 -4.76 -18.22
N ASP A 355 -12.75 -5.81 -18.31
CA ASP A 355 -13.59 -6.11 -19.46
C ASP A 355 -15.05 -5.83 -19.04
N ASP A 356 -15.90 -5.33 -19.95
CA ASP A 356 -17.34 -5.21 -19.69
C ASP A 356 -17.96 -6.60 -19.44
N HIS A 357 -19.03 -6.65 -18.64
CA HIS A 357 -19.72 -7.91 -18.34
C HIS A 357 -21.23 -7.75 -18.43
N GLU A 358 -21.80 -8.27 -19.50
CA GLU A 358 -23.23 -8.34 -19.74
C GLU A 358 -23.82 -9.59 -19.07
N VAL A 359 -24.83 -9.44 -18.23
CA VAL A 359 -25.46 -10.49 -17.40
C VAL A 359 -26.90 -10.73 -17.88
N PRO A 360 -27.26 -11.93 -18.36
CA PRO A 360 -28.66 -12.27 -18.64
C PRO A 360 -29.52 -12.27 -17.38
N LEU A 361 -30.73 -11.73 -17.49
CA LEU A 361 -31.70 -11.63 -16.42
C LEU A 361 -32.81 -12.69 -16.61
N SER A 362 -32.98 -13.54 -15.61
CA SER A 362 -34.10 -14.49 -15.55
C SER A 362 -35.43 -13.76 -15.26
N ARG A 363 -36.56 -14.45 -15.52
CA ARG A 363 -37.91 -13.96 -15.17
C ARG A 363 -37.99 -13.54 -13.69
N GLN A 364 -37.37 -14.31 -12.80
CA GLN A 364 -37.28 -14.05 -11.37
C GLN A 364 -36.49 -12.76 -11.07
N ALA A 365 -35.38 -12.52 -11.77
CA ALA A 365 -34.59 -11.30 -11.60
C ALA A 365 -35.39 -10.05 -12.01
N LEU A 366 -36.07 -10.10 -13.17
CA LEU A 366 -36.95 -9.02 -13.63
C LEU A 366 -38.11 -8.75 -12.66
N ALA A 367 -38.72 -9.81 -12.12
CA ALA A 367 -39.77 -9.68 -11.09
C ALA A 367 -39.26 -9.02 -9.79
N ILE A 368 -37.97 -9.11 -9.48
CA ILE A 368 -37.36 -8.39 -8.36
C ILE A 368 -37.06 -6.93 -8.74
N LEU A 369 -36.60 -6.64 -9.97
CA LEU A 369 -36.41 -5.26 -10.44
C LEU A 369 -37.74 -4.48 -10.41
N SER A 370 -38.82 -5.08 -10.88
CA SER A 370 -40.18 -4.53 -10.78
C SER A 370 -40.58 -4.20 -9.33
N LYS A 371 -40.24 -5.07 -8.36
CA LYS A 371 -40.48 -4.84 -6.92
C LYS A 371 -39.53 -3.83 -6.26
N LEU A 372 -38.35 -3.61 -6.84
CA LEU A 372 -37.38 -2.59 -6.41
C LEU A 372 -37.73 -1.20 -6.95
N ARG A 373 -38.37 -1.10 -8.12
CA ARG A 373 -38.66 0.18 -8.78
C ARG A 373 -39.43 1.18 -7.90
N PRO A 374 -40.45 0.80 -7.10
CA PRO A 374 -41.12 1.70 -6.18
C PRO A 374 -40.29 2.11 -4.96
N LEU A 375 -39.20 1.39 -4.64
CA LEU A 375 -38.39 1.60 -3.44
C LEU A 375 -37.15 2.48 -3.71
N SER A 376 -36.53 2.33 -4.88
CA SER A 376 -35.27 3.00 -5.24
C SER A 376 -35.20 3.47 -6.69
N GLY A 377 -36.28 3.38 -7.48
CA GLY A 377 -36.30 3.71 -8.90
C GLY A 377 -36.13 5.19 -9.26
N GLN A 378 -36.18 6.09 -8.26
CA GLN A 378 -35.82 7.51 -8.36
C GLN A 378 -34.33 7.74 -8.10
N CYS A 379 -33.69 6.86 -7.32
CA CYS A 379 -32.28 6.97 -6.95
C CYS A 379 -31.37 6.53 -8.09
N ARG A 380 -30.09 6.88 -8.02
CA ARG A 380 -29.09 6.42 -8.99
C ARG A 380 -28.82 4.92 -8.89
N TYR A 381 -28.61 4.43 -7.67
CA TYR A 381 -28.24 3.04 -7.40
C TYR A 381 -29.46 2.17 -7.10
N LEU A 382 -29.41 0.92 -7.59
CA LEU A 382 -30.45 -0.10 -7.39
C LEU A 382 -30.75 -0.35 -5.90
N PHE A 383 -29.71 -0.27 -5.06
CA PHE A 383 -29.78 -0.48 -3.62
C PHE A 383 -29.33 0.76 -2.87
N SER A 384 -30.24 1.71 -2.75
CA SER A 384 -30.06 2.97 -2.03
C SER A 384 -31.29 3.35 -1.22
N TYR A 385 -31.08 4.17 -0.19
CA TYR A 385 -32.13 4.86 0.56
C TYR A 385 -32.05 6.40 0.41
N ASP A 386 -30.91 6.91 -0.07
CA ASP A 386 -30.61 8.34 -0.23
C ASP A 386 -29.91 8.49 -1.59
N ASP A 387 -30.46 9.27 -2.52
CA ASP A 387 -30.29 9.18 -3.99
C ASP A 387 -28.93 8.72 -4.57
N ASP A 388 -27.80 9.14 -3.99
CA ASP A 388 -26.43 8.86 -4.46
C ASP A 388 -25.59 7.96 -3.52
N VAL A 389 -26.18 7.35 -2.48
CA VAL A 389 -25.46 6.52 -1.50
C VAL A 389 -25.73 5.02 -1.73
N PRO A 390 -24.77 4.23 -2.25
CA PRO A 390 -24.94 2.79 -2.46
C PRO A 390 -24.83 1.99 -1.15
N MET A 391 -25.70 0.98 -0.99
CA MET A 391 -25.71 0.00 0.11
C MET A 391 -24.31 -0.39 0.60
N SER A 392 -24.05 -0.43 1.91
CA SER A 392 -22.70 -0.74 2.43
C SER A 392 -22.18 -2.14 2.05
N ASP A 393 -20.87 -2.27 1.86
CA ASP A 393 -20.17 -3.53 1.50
C ASP A 393 -20.46 -4.69 2.48
N ASN A 394 -20.72 -4.37 3.75
CA ASN A 394 -20.98 -5.37 4.79
C ASN A 394 -22.49 -5.62 5.02
N THR A 395 -23.41 -4.99 4.28
CA THR A 395 -24.85 -5.12 4.53
C THR A 395 -25.35 -6.56 4.32
N LEU A 396 -24.96 -7.20 3.21
CA LEU A 396 -25.38 -8.58 2.91
C LEU A 396 -24.83 -9.59 3.94
N ASN A 397 -23.56 -9.46 4.35
CA ASN A 397 -22.98 -10.32 5.39
C ASN A 397 -23.51 -10.01 6.81
N LYS A 398 -24.07 -8.82 7.06
CA LYS A 398 -24.82 -8.55 8.29
C LYS A 398 -26.17 -9.28 8.26
N ALA A 399 -26.88 -9.23 7.14
CA ALA A 399 -28.17 -9.90 6.98
C ALA A 399 -28.04 -11.43 7.09
N LEU A 400 -27.04 -12.04 6.42
CA LEU A 400 -26.76 -13.48 6.53
C LEU A 400 -26.50 -13.91 7.99
N ARG A 401 -25.72 -13.14 8.77
CA ARG A 401 -25.51 -13.41 10.20
C ARG A 401 -26.76 -13.23 11.06
N ILE A 402 -27.66 -12.31 10.71
CA ILE A 402 -28.97 -12.17 11.38
C ILE A 402 -29.85 -13.40 11.10
N MET A 403 -29.74 -14.00 9.91
CA MET A 403 -30.41 -15.26 9.55
C MET A 403 -29.70 -16.52 10.11
N GLY A 404 -28.63 -16.36 10.90
CA GLY A 404 -27.94 -17.43 11.62
C GLY A 404 -26.64 -17.94 10.99
N TYR A 405 -26.27 -17.52 9.78
CA TYR A 405 -25.10 -18.06 9.07
C TYR A 405 -23.77 -17.43 9.52
N ASP A 406 -22.74 -18.24 9.79
CA ASP A 406 -21.39 -17.72 9.93
C ASP A 406 -20.79 -17.32 8.57
N THR A 407 -20.57 -16.02 8.41
CA THR A 407 -19.92 -15.40 7.24
C THR A 407 -18.39 -15.34 7.34
N GLY A 408 -17.82 -15.85 8.44
CA GLY A 408 -16.39 -15.81 8.76
C GLY A 408 -15.53 -16.83 7.99
N PRO A 409 -14.19 -16.76 8.12
CA PRO A 409 -13.29 -17.72 7.49
C PRO A 409 -13.47 -19.12 8.08
N GLY A 410 -14.06 -20.04 7.33
CA GLY A 410 -14.42 -21.38 7.81
C GLY A 410 -15.84 -21.52 8.37
N GLY A 411 -16.68 -20.48 8.21
CA GLY A 411 -18.12 -20.57 8.45
C GLY A 411 -18.89 -21.24 7.32
N GLU A 412 -20.21 -21.03 7.28
CA GLU A 412 -21.15 -21.74 6.40
C GLU A 412 -21.42 -20.98 5.09
N HIS A 413 -21.78 -19.69 5.17
CA HIS A 413 -22.14 -18.91 3.99
C HIS A 413 -21.81 -17.42 4.12
N CYS A 414 -21.28 -16.81 3.06
CA CYS A 414 -21.14 -15.35 2.95
C CYS A 414 -21.74 -14.83 1.64
N ALA A 415 -21.87 -13.50 1.50
CA ALA A 415 -22.45 -12.90 0.30
C ALA A 415 -21.67 -13.19 -1.00
N HIS A 416 -20.39 -13.56 -0.90
CA HIS A 416 -19.63 -14.08 -2.06
C HIS A 416 -19.83 -15.59 -2.28
N GLY A 417 -20.30 -16.30 -1.24
CA GLY A 417 -20.59 -17.72 -1.23
C GLY A 417 -21.61 -18.12 -2.29
N PHE A 418 -22.67 -17.34 -2.50
CA PHE A 418 -23.64 -17.51 -3.59
C PHE A 418 -23.00 -17.81 -4.96
N ARG A 419 -21.85 -17.20 -5.27
CA ARG A 419 -21.12 -17.45 -6.51
C ARG A 419 -20.45 -18.82 -6.54
N SER A 420 -19.84 -19.22 -5.44
CA SER A 420 -19.25 -20.55 -5.28
C SER A 420 -20.35 -21.62 -5.28
N THR A 421 -21.45 -21.40 -4.56
CA THR A 421 -22.65 -22.24 -4.56
C THR A 421 -23.18 -22.51 -5.97
N ALA A 422 -23.44 -21.44 -6.74
CA ALA A 422 -23.89 -21.57 -8.13
C ALA A 422 -22.86 -22.27 -9.01
N SER A 423 -21.57 -21.92 -8.86
CA SER A 423 -20.48 -22.55 -9.61
C SER A 423 -20.39 -24.04 -9.34
N THR A 424 -20.45 -24.47 -8.09
CA THR A 424 -20.37 -25.87 -7.68
C THR A 424 -21.58 -26.65 -8.21
N LEU A 425 -22.79 -26.23 -7.84
CA LEU A 425 -24.02 -26.96 -8.18
C LEU A 425 -24.27 -27.06 -9.70
N LEU A 426 -23.96 -26.02 -10.47
CA LEU A 426 -24.14 -26.05 -11.94
C LEU A 426 -23.09 -26.93 -12.65
N ASN A 427 -21.86 -27.01 -12.13
CA ASN A 427 -20.85 -27.93 -12.68
C ASN A 427 -21.12 -29.39 -12.26
N GLU A 428 -21.65 -29.61 -11.05
CA GLU A 428 -22.06 -30.93 -10.57
C GLU A 428 -23.28 -31.48 -11.33
N GLU A 429 -24.24 -30.63 -11.73
CA GLU A 429 -25.36 -31.04 -12.57
C GLU A 429 -24.93 -31.43 -14.01
N GLY A 430 -23.86 -30.81 -14.54
CA GLY A 430 -23.34 -31.14 -15.87
C GLY A 430 -24.25 -30.78 -17.05
N ALA A 431 -25.35 -30.05 -16.81
CA ALA A 431 -26.30 -29.62 -17.83
C ALA A 431 -25.72 -28.56 -18.81
N PHE A 432 -24.67 -27.85 -18.39
CA PHE A 432 -23.99 -26.81 -19.16
C PHE A 432 -22.47 -27.04 -19.17
N ASP A 433 -21.78 -26.54 -20.19
CA ASP A 433 -20.31 -26.55 -20.23
C ASP A 433 -19.73 -25.61 -19.16
N GLY A 434 -18.68 -26.05 -18.46
CA GLY A 434 -18.03 -25.28 -17.40
C GLY A 434 -17.49 -23.91 -17.87
N ASP A 435 -17.06 -23.76 -19.12
CA ASP A 435 -16.63 -22.46 -19.66
C ASP A 435 -17.82 -21.48 -19.81
N VAL A 436 -19.08 -21.96 -19.92
CA VAL A 436 -20.30 -21.12 -19.86
C VAL A 436 -20.52 -20.60 -18.44
N VAL A 437 -20.35 -21.46 -17.43
CA VAL A 437 -20.45 -21.09 -16.01
C VAL A 437 -19.36 -20.08 -15.63
N GLU A 438 -18.11 -20.33 -16.03
CA GLU A 438 -16.98 -19.43 -15.79
C GLU A 438 -17.12 -18.10 -16.54
N SER A 439 -17.70 -18.10 -17.74
CA SER A 439 -18.05 -16.88 -18.49
C SER A 439 -19.13 -16.06 -17.77
N GLN A 440 -20.18 -16.72 -17.25
CA GLN A 440 -21.19 -16.08 -16.40
C GLN A 440 -20.59 -15.47 -15.12
N LEU A 441 -19.55 -16.09 -14.56
CA LEU A 441 -18.84 -15.56 -13.40
C LEU A 441 -17.85 -14.44 -13.76
N ALA A 442 -17.72 -14.03 -15.03
CA ALA A 442 -16.66 -13.15 -15.51
C ALA A 442 -15.27 -13.60 -15.03
N HIS A 443 -15.04 -14.91 -15.05
CA HIS A 443 -13.72 -15.49 -14.87
C HIS A 443 -13.00 -15.56 -16.22
N SER A 444 -11.71 -15.88 -16.21
CA SER A 444 -11.01 -16.20 -17.45
C SER A 444 -11.27 -17.68 -17.74
N THR A 445 -12.07 -17.96 -18.78
CA THR A 445 -12.30 -19.30 -19.31
C THR A 445 -10.98 -20.02 -19.61
N GLU A 446 -10.97 -21.35 -19.58
CA GLU A 446 -9.77 -22.10 -19.98
C GLU A 446 -9.41 -21.81 -21.43
N GLU A 447 -10.39 -21.56 -22.29
CA GLU A 447 -10.14 -21.08 -23.64
C GLU A 447 -9.38 -19.74 -23.68
N LYS A 448 -9.78 -18.75 -22.86
CA LYS A 448 -9.11 -17.43 -22.76
C LYS A 448 -7.71 -17.55 -22.13
N LYS A 449 -7.50 -18.50 -21.20
CA LYS A 449 -6.17 -18.82 -20.65
C LYS A 449 -5.27 -19.55 -21.65
N ARG A 450 -5.80 -20.49 -22.43
CA ARG A 450 -5.08 -21.19 -23.51
C ARG A 450 -4.64 -20.18 -24.58
N ARG A 451 -5.57 -19.37 -25.12
CA ARG A 451 -5.26 -18.31 -26.09
C ARG A 451 -4.17 -17.35 -25.58
N ARG A 452 -4.18 -16.97 -24.30
CA ARG A 452 -3.11 -16.14 -23.68
C ARG A 452 -1.76 -16.87 -23.58
N ARG A 453 -1.74 -18.18 -23.26
CA ARG A 453 -0.51 -18.98 -23.32
C ARG A 453 0.04 -19.03 -24.75
N ASP A 454 -0.82 -19.30 -25.72
CA ASP A 454 -0.46 -19.36 -27.14
C ASP A 454 0.07 -18.01 -27.65
N GLU A 455 -0.53 -16.89 -27.23
CA GLU A 455 -0.07 -15.54 -27.56
C GLU A 455 1.31 -15.22 -26.95
N VAL A 456 1.55 -15.59 -25.69
CA VAL A 456 2.87 -15.44 -25.05
C VAL A 456 3.93 -16.27 -25.76
N VAL A 457 3.62 -17.53 -26.10
CA VAL A 457 4.52 -18.42 -26.84
C VAL A 457 4.80 -17.87 -28.24
N ARG A 458 3.78 -17.43 -29.00
CA ARG A 458 3.96 -16.80 -30.32
C ARG A 458 4.81 -15.54 -30.26
N ARG A 459 4.62 -14.72 -29.23
CA ARG A 459 5.41 -13.50 -28.99
C ARG A 459 6.87 -13.80 -28.64
N GLN A 460 7.13 -14.84 -27.86
CA GLN A 460 8.48 -15.34 -27.56
C GLN A 460 9.16 -15.94 -28.81
N LEU A 461 8.40 -16.59 -29.69
CA LEU A 461 8.86 -17.15 -30.97
C LEU A 461 8.96 -16.11 -32.11
N GLY A 462 8.88 -14.80 -31.81
CA GLY A 462 8.99 -13.71 -32.80
C GLY A 462 7.82 -13.61 -33.80
N LYS A 463 6.84 -14.52 -33.76
CA LYS A 463 5.66 -14.55 -34.63
C LYS A 463 4.55 -13.67 -34.05
N GLY A 464 4.82 -12.37 -34.00
CA GLY A 464 3.88 -11.33 -33.58
C GLY A 464 2.76 -11.14 -34.61
N ASP A 465 1.67 -11.88 -34.45
CA ASP A 465 0.55 -11.90 -35.39
C ASP A 465 -0.26 -10.59 -35.35
N LYS A 466 -0.67 -10.05 -36.51
CA LYS A 466 -1.35 -8.74 -36.64
C LYS A 466 -2.80 -8.75 -36.12
N ASN A 467 -3.28 -9.89 -35.63
CA ASN A 467 -4.68 -10.16 -35.25
C ASN A 467 -5.09 -9.68 -33.84
N LYS A 468 -4.54 -8.56 -33.36
CA LYS A 468 -4.90 -7.95 -32.06
C LYS A 468 -6.39 -7.55 -31.95
N ILE A 469 -7.09 -7.47 -33.09
CA ILE A 469 -8.48 -7.05 -33.23
C ILE A 469 -9.47 -8.15 -32.78
N ARG A 470 -9.19 -9.45 -33.00
CA ARG A 470 -10.12 -10.54 -32.65
C ARG A 470 -10.37 -10.68 -31.15
N GLY A 471 -9.48 -10.18 -30.29
CA GLY A 471 -9.66 -10.19 -28.83
C GLY A 471 -10.65 -9.15 -28.29
N ILE A 472 -11.06 -8.18 -29.11
CA ILE A 472 -11.92 -7.05 -28.72
C ILE A 472 -13.42 -7.38 -28.94
N TYR A 473 -13.72 -8.36 -29.79
CA TYR A 473 -15.07 -8.72 -30.24
C TYR A 473 -15.59 -10.03 -29.64
N ASN A 474 -15.50 -10.19 -28.31
CA ASN A 474 -16.18 -11.31 -27.63
C ASN A 474 -16.91 -10.86 -26.36
N ARG A 475 -17.70 -9.78 -26.48
CA ARG A 475 -18.56 -9.25 -25.40
C ARG A 475 -19.70 -10.23 -25.04
N ALA A 476 -20.18 -10.98 -26.04
CA ALA A 476 -21.32 -11.88 -25.97
C ALA A 476 -20.93 -13.39 -25.97
N ALA A 477 -19.76 -13.74 -25.42
CA ALA A 477 -19.30 -15.13 -25.37
C ALA A 477 -20.35 -16.04 -24.68
N TYR A 478 -20.81 -17.06 -25.42
CA TYR A 478 -21.85 -18.00 -24.97
C TYR A 478 -23.20 -17.37 -24.61
N TRP A 479 -23.56 -16.19 -25.15
CA TRP A 479 -24.76 -15.45 -24.73
C TRP A 479 -26.05 -16.29 -24.69
N ALA A 480 -26.40 -16.99 -25.78
CA ALA A 480 -27.62 -17.81 -25.84
C ALA A 480 -27.62 -18.99 -24.85
N GLU A 481 -26.44 -19.52 -24.50
CA GLU A 481 -26.29 -20.55 -23.48
C GLU A 481 -26.36 -19.97 -22.07
N ARG A 482 -25.76 -18.80 -21.85
CA ARG A 482 -25.86 -18.06 -20.59
C ARG A 482 -27.30 -17.63 -20.30
N VAL A 483 -28.08 -17.20 -21.30
CA VAL A 483 -29.53 -16.94 -21.14
C VAL A 483 -30.26 -18.18 -20.64
N ARG A 484 -30.00 -19.35 -21.24
CA ARG A 484 -30.58 -20.64 -20.79
C ARG A 484 -30.13 -21.01 -19.37
N LEU A 485 -28.83 -20.90 -19.08
CA LEU A 485 -28.23 -21.18 -17.78
C LEU A 485 -28.78 -20.29 -16.67
N MET A 486 -28.94 -18.98 -16.90
CA MET A 486 -29.46 -18.05 -15.92
C MET A 486 -30.94 -18.28 -15.61
N GLN A 487 -31.73 -18.72 -16.60
CA GLN A 487 -33.11 -19.11 -16.36
C GLN A 487 -33.21 -20.46 -15.63
N HIS A 488 -32.44 -21.46 -16.05
CA HIS A 488 -32.34 -22.77 -15.40
C HIS A 488 -31.94 -22.64 -13.92
N TRP A 489 -30.89 -21.86 -13.64
CA TRP A 489 -30.44 -21.59 -12.27
C TRP A 489 -31.51 -20.92 -11.41
N ALA A 490 -32.26 -19.97 -11.97
CA ALA A 490 -33.35 -19.31 -11.26
C ALA A 490 -34.51 -20.28 -10.95
N ASP A 491 -34.90 -21.10 -11.92
CA ASP A 491 -35.93 -22.14 -11.75
C ASP A 491 -35.47 -23.23 -10.75
N ARG A 492 -34.16 -23.54 -10.71
CA ARG A 492 -33.52 -24.43 -9.72
C ARG A 492 -33.56 -23.85 -8.30
N LEU A 493 -33.22 -22.57 -8.12
CA LEU A 493 -33.29 -21.89 -6.82
C LEU A 493 -34.72 -21.82 -6.26
N ASP A 494 -35.72 -21.55 -7.10
CA ASP A 494 -37.13 -21.61 -6.69
C ASP A 494 -37.51 -23.04 -6.26
N SER A 495 -37.08 -24.05 -7.02
CA SER A 495 -37.35 -25.46 -6.71
C SER A 495 -36.73 -25.91 -5.38
N LEU A 496 -35.49 -25.50 -5.09
CA LEU A 496 -34.81 -25.75 -3.81
C LEU A 496 -35.51 -25.06 -2.63
N ARG A 497 -35.94 -23.81 -2.81
CA ARG A 497 -36.75 -23.10 -1.80
C ARG A 497 -38.04 -23.87 -1.49
N ASP A 498 -38.75 -24.28 -2.54
CA ASP A 498 -40.09 -24.87 -2.47
C ASP A 498 -40.10 -26.38 -2.14
N GLY A 499 -38.93 -27.01 -1.99
CA GLY A 499 -38.80 -28.44 -1.71
C GLY A 499 -39.21 -29.35 -2.89
N ARG A 500 -39.12 -28.85 -4.12
CA ARG A 500 -39.50 -29.57 -5.34
C ARG A 500 -38.25 -30.09 -6.07
N LEU A 501 -38.26 -31.36 -6.46
CA LEU A 501 -37.23 -31.91 -7.34
C LEU A 501 -37.44 -31.38 -8.76
N THR A 502 -36.44 -30.68 -9.29
CA THR A 502 -36.44 -30.16 -10.66
C THR A 502 -36.06 -31.29 -11.63
N VAL A 503 -36.84 -31.48 -12.69
CA VAL A 503 -36.46 -32.36 -13.80
C VAL A 503 -35.45 -31.60 -14.67
N SER A 504 -34.20 -32.07 -14.72
CA SER A 504 -33.16 -31.43 -15.55
C SER A 504 -33.55 -31.45 -17.03
N PRO A 505 -33.19 -30.39 -17.81
CA PRO A 505 -33.48 -30.34 -19.23
C PRO A 505 -32.76 -31.48 -19.96
N SER A 506 -33.52 -32.37 -20.60
CA SER A 506 -32.95 -33.44 -21.40
C SER A 506 -32.11 -32.86 -22.54
N ARG A 507 -30.93 -33.45 -22.78
CA ARG A 507 -30.16 -33.15 -23.99
C ARG A 507 -31.00 -33.60 -25.19
N SER A 508 -31.51 -32.67 -25.97
CA SER A 508 -32.04 -32.94 -27.30
C SER A 508 -30.95 -33.63 -28.11
N ALA A 509 -31.18 -34.88 -28.52
CA ALA A 509 -30.33 -35.57 -29.48
C ALA A 509 -30.29 -34.78 -30.80
N ALA A 510 -29.16 -34.88 -31.50
CA ALA A 510 -28.90 -34.24 -32.79
C ALA A 510 -29.70 -34.91 -33.93
#